data_AF-A0A0J6K1E3-F1
#
_entry.id   AF-A0A0J6K1E3-F1
#
_cell.length_a   1.000
_cell.length_b   1.000
_cell.length_c   1.000
_cell.angle_alpha   90.00
_cell.angle_beta   90.00
_cell.angle_gamma   90.00
#
_symmetry.space_group_name_H-M   'P 1'
#
loop_
_entity.id
_entity.type
_entity.pdbx_description
1 polymer ?
#
loop_
_entity_poly.entity_id
_entity_poly.type
_entity_poly.pdbx_seq_one_letter_code
_entity_poly.pdbx_strand_id
1 'polypeptide(L)'
;MSAMPEGCALAFDFGERRIGVAVGDTIVGIPHPLITIDTEINDARFAAIAALIAEWQPAQLVVGLPMHIDGTEHQMTQLARRFANRLKGRYGLPVWLVDERLTSVVAESMLEEAGVRGRKQKPALDQVAAQAILLTWFEHPGHAV
;
A
#
# COMPACT_ATOMS: atom_id res chain seq x y z
N MET A 1 -15.89 13.17 11.22
CA MET A 1 -15.18 12.58 10.07
C MET A 1 -14.10 13.57 9.69
N SER A 2 -12.85 13.34 10.10
CA SER A 2 -11.76 14.24 9.69
C SER A 2 -11.50 14.04 8.20
N ALA A 3 -11.43 15.14 7.45
CA ALA A 3 -11.07 15.13 6.04
C ALA A 3 -9.69 14.47 5.85
N MET A 4 -9.50 13.83 4.69
CA MET A 4 -8.18 13.31 4.31
C MET A 4 -7.15 14.43 4.36
N PRO A 5 -5.96 14.21 4.95
CA PRO A 5 -4.89 15.19 4.86
C PRO A 5 -4.49 15.36 3.39
N GLU A 6 -4.39 16.61 2.92
CA GLU A 6 -3.96 16.91 1.57
C GLU A 6 -2.45 16.61 1.39
N GLY A 7 -2.10 16.03 0.23
CA GLY A 7 -0.72 15.93 -0.26
C GLY A 7 -0.33 14.52 -0.70
N CYS A 8 0.96 14.38 -1.01
CA CYS A 8 1.56 13.14 -1.47
C CYS A 8 1.40 12.02 -0.43
N ALA A 9 1.10 10.82 -0.91
CA ALA A 9 0.98 9.61 -0.12
C ALA A 9 1.84 8.50 -0.73
N LEU A 10 2.47 7.70 0.13
CA LEU A 10 3.10 6.44 -0.26
C LEU A 10 2.28 5.27 0.27
N ALA A 11 1.98 4.31 -0.59
CA ALA A 11 1.33 3.06 -0.21
C ALA A 11 2.29 1.89 -0.25
N PHE A 12 2.10 0.95 0.66
CA PHE A 12 2.90 -0.26 0.80
C PHE A 12 2.02 -1.51 0.80
N ASP A 13 2.28 -2.41 -0.15
CA ASP A 13 1.82 -3.80 -0.10
C ASP A 13 2.87 -4.63 0.63
N PHE A 14 2.60 -4.99 1.88
CA PHE A 14 3.59 -5.60 2.77
C PHE A 14 3.65 -7.13 2.58
N GLY A 15 4.81 -7.61 2.11
CA GLY A 15 5.22 -9.01 2.22
C GLY A 15 6.52 -9.16 2.99
N GLU A 16 6.74 -10.34 3.58
CA GLU A 16 7.97 -10.63 4.34
C GLU A 16 9.24 -10.55 3.48
N ARG A 17 9.13 -10.93 2.20
CA ARG A 17 10.20 -10.93 1.20
C ARG A 17 10.26 -9.62 0.41
N ARG A 18 9.10 -9.21 -0.13
CA ARG A 18 8.95 -8.09 -1.05
C ARG A 18 7.92 -7.11 -0.52
N ILE A 19 8.15 -5.82 -0.74
CA ILE A 19 7.16 -4.77 -0.47
C ILE A 19 6.92 -4.00 -1.75
N GLY A 20 5.70 -4.07 -2.28
CA GLY A 20 5.28 -3.20 -3.38
C GLY A 20 5.08 -1.78 -2.87
N VAL A 21 5.51 -0.78 -3.64
CA VAL A 21 5.35 0.63 -3.30
C VAL A 21 4.63 1.36 -4.42
N ALA A 22 3.68 2.21 -4.05
CA ALA A 22 3.02 3.14 -4.95
C ALA A 22 3.03 4.55 -4.37
N VAL A 23 2.91 5.55 -5.25
CA VAL A 23 2.85 6.97 -4.91
C VAL A 23 1.66 7.63 -5.58
N GLY A 24 1.08 8.63 -4.95
CA GLY A 24 0.00 9.42 -5.51
C GLY A 24 -0.27 10.66 -4.67
N ASP A 25 -0.97 11.62 -5.23
CA ASP A 25 -1.39 12.83 -4.53
C ASP A 25 -2.91 12.81 -4.32
N THR A 26 -3.37 13.14 -3.11
CA THR A 26 -4.80 13.10 -2.76
C THR A 26 -5.66 14.09 -3.56
N ILE A 27 -5.08 15.16 -4.10
CA ILE A 27 -5.79 16.15 -4.93
C ILE A 27 -6.01 15.59 -6.34
N VAL A 28 -4.97 14.96 -6.90
CA VAL A 28 -5.05 14.34 -8.24
C VAL A 28 -5.88 13.06 -8.18
N GLY A 29 -5.77 12.29 -7.09
CA GLY A 29 -6.50 11.05 -6.87
C GLY A 29 -6.04 9.89 -7.75
N ILE A 30 -4.91 10.01 -8.43
CA ILE A 30 -4.38 8.98 -9.35
C ILE A 30 -3.07 8.44 -8.78
N PRO A 31 -3.04 7.17 -8.30
CA PRO A 31 -1.82 6.54 -7.84
C PRO A 31 -1.08 5.85 -8.98
N HIS A 32 0.24 5.70 -8.82
CA HIS A 32 1.12 5.00 -9.73
C HIS A 32 2.05 4.04 -8.98
N PRO A 33 2.35 2.86 -9.55
CA PRO A 33 3.36 1.98 -8.99
C PRO A 33 4.73 2.66 -9.06
N LEU A 34 5.52 2.53 -7.99
CA LEU A 34 6.80 3.20 -7.85
C LEU A 34 7.95 2.19 -7.99
N ILE A 35 8.14 1.33 -6.99
CA ILE A 35 9.16 0.28 -6.98
C ILE A 35 8.70 -0.94 -6.17
N THR A 36 9.46 -2.02 -6.24
CA THR A 36 9.38 -3.13 -5.28
C THR A 36 10.67 -3.19 -4.47
N ILE A 37 10.55 -3.17 -3.14
CA ILE A 37 11.67 -3.40 -2.22
C ILE A 37 11.79 -4.91 -2.00
N ASP A 38 12.80 -5.56 -2.58
CA ASP A 38 13.04 -7.01 -2.47
C ASP A 38 14.16 -7.31 -1.46
N THR A 39 13.81 -7.31 -0.18
CA THR A 39 14.72 -7.70 0.90
C THR A 39 13.96 -8.12 2.16
N GLU A 40 14.43 -9.19 2.80
CA GLU A 40 13.97 -9.67 4.10
C GLU A 40 14.68 -8.97 5.27
N ILE A 41 15.80 -8.29 5.00
CA ILE A 41 16.60 -7.62 6.02
C ILE A 41 15.92 -6.31 6.43
N ASN A 42 15.47 -6.26 7.68
CA ASN A 42 14.74 -5.11 8.24
C ASN A 42 15.47 -3.77 8.02
N ASP A 43 16.77 -3.69 8.32
CA ASP A 43 17.49 -2.41 8.22
C ASP A 43 17.60 -1.93 6.78
N ALA A 44 17.86 -2.83 5.83
CA ALA A 44 17.89 -2.51 4.40
C ALA A 44 16.51 -2.04 3.90
N ARG A 45 15.44 -2.69 4.36
CA ARG A 45 14.06 -2.31 4.06
C ARG A 45 13.75 -0.88 4.52
N PHE A 46 14.02 -0.57 5.79
CA PHE A 46 13.73 0.76 6.32
C PHE A 46 14.68 1.82 5.74
N ALA A 47 15.90 1.47 5.33
CA ALA A 47 16.77 2.39 4.59
C ALA A 47 16.18 2.75 3.22
N ALA A 48 15.67 1.77 2.47
CA ALA A 48 15.01 2.02 1.19
C ALA A 48 13.74 2.88 1.36
N ILE A 49 12.91 2.58 2.37
CA ILE A 49 11.72 3.38 2.68
C ILE A 49 12.10 4.82 3.07
N ALA A 50 13.16 5.00 3.87
CA ALA A 50 13.62 6.33 4.27
C ALA A 50 14.08 7.15 3.05
N ALA A 51 14.74 6.52 2.07
CA ALA A 51 15.11 7.19 0.83
C ALA A 51 13.87 7.66 0.04
N LEU A 52 12.85 6.81 -0.07
CA LEU A 52 11.59 7.18 -0.73
C LEU A 52 10.86 8.30 0.00
N ILE A 53 10.83 8.28 1.33
CA ILE A 53 10.22 9.35 2.13
C ILE A 53 10.98 10.67 1.95
N ALA A 54 12.31 10.63 1.89
CA ALA A 54 13.12 11.83 1.67
C ALA A 54 12.92 12.42 0.27
N GLU A 55 12.77 11.56 -0.74
CA GLU A 55 12.56 11.96 -2.14
C GLU A 55 11.15 12.51 -2.37
N TRP A 56 10.12 11.79 -1.95
CA TRP A 56 8.72 12.11 -2.26
C TRP A 56 8.04 12.99 -1.23
N GLN A 57 8.62 13.14 -0.04
CA GLN A 57 8.10 13.95 1.06
C GLN A 57 6.60 13.75 1.32
N PRO A 58 6.14 12.49 1.50
CA PRO A 58 4.72 12.22 1.67
C PRO A 58 4.18 12.84 2.96
N ALA A 59 2.97 13.39 2.88
CA ALA A 59 2.20 13.83 4.04
C ALA A 59 1.67 12.64 4.86
N GLN A 60 1.56 11.46 4.23
CA GLN A 60 0.97 10.26 4.84
C GLN A 60 1.44 8.96 4.18
N LEU A 61 1.36 7.89 4.96
CA LEU A 61 1.67 6.54 4.52
C LEU A 61 0.42 5.66 4.59
N VAL A 62 0.30 4.73 3.66
CA VAL A 62 -0.82 3.77 3.57
C VAL A 62 -0.24 2.36 3.51
N VAL A 63 -0.82 1.42 4.25
CA VAL A 63 -0.34 0.03 4.30
C VAL A 63 -1.51 -0.92 4.07
N GLY A 64 -1.33 -1.86 3.14
CA GLY A 64 -2.27 -2.96 2.93
C GLY A 64 -2.37 -3.84 4.16
N LEU A 65 -3.60 -4.21 4.52
CA LEU A 65 -3.91 -5.11 5.61
C LEU A 65 -4.55 -6.37 5.04
N PRO A 66 -3.79 -7.48 4.93
CA PRO A 66 -4.34 -8.74 4.46
C PRO A 66 -5.32 -9.26 5.51
N MET A 67 -6.54 -9.57 5.09
CA MET A 67 -7.64 -10.04 5.94
C MET A 67 -8.25 -11.31 5.36
N HIS A 68 -8.59 -12.29 6.21
CA HIS A 68 -9.34 -13.46 5.73
C HIS A 68 -10.76 -13.08 5.27
N ILE A 69 -11.31 -13.86 4.35
CA ILE A 69 -12.71 -13.72 3.92
C ILE A 69 -13.68 -13.81 5.11
N ASP A 70 -13.35 -14.63 6.13
CA ASP A 70 -14.14 -14.78 7.36
C ASP A 70 -13.83 -13.72 8.45
N GLY A 71 -12.88 -12.80 8.20
CA GLY A 71 -12.52 -11.71 9.10
C GLY A 71 -11.56 -12.09 10.24
N THR A 72 -11.02 -13.32 10.28
CA THR A 72 -9.98 -13.69 11.25
C THR A 72 -8.62 -13.07 10.90
N GLU A 73 -7.82 -12.69 11.91
CA GLU A 73 -6.48 -12.14 11.68
C GLU A 73 -5.47 -13.26 11.37
N HIS A 74 -4.76 -13.14 10.24
CA HIS A 74 -3.63 -14.01 9.93
C HIS A 74 -2.36 -13.53 10.63
N GLN A 75 -1.35 -14.39 10.71
CA GLN A 75 0.02 -13.99 11.09
C GLN A 75 0.52 -12.80 10.25
N MET A 76 0.13 -12.75 8.96
CA MET A 76 0.49 -11.67 8.05
C MET A 76 -0.19 -10.35 8.41
N THR A 77 -1.47 -10.38 8.82
CA THR A 77 -2.20 -9.21 9.33
C THR A 77 -1.45 -8.58 10.50
N GLN A 78 -1.01 -9.41 11.46
CA GLN A 78 -0.23 -8.93 12.60
C GLN A 78 1.13 -8.35 12.19
N LEU A 79 1.80 -8.97 11.20
CA LEU A 79 3.06 -8.47 10.67
C LEU A 79 2.88 -7.12 9.96
N ALA A 80 1.84 -6.96 9.14
CA ALA A 80 1.50 -5.70 8.48
C ALA A 80 1.17 -4.60 9.50
N ARG A 81 0.40 -4.89 10.55
CA ARG A 81 0.15 -3.95 11.66
C ARG A 81 1.45 -3.55 12.37
N ARG A 82 2.34 -4.50 12.65
CA ARG A 82 3.66 -4.20 13.24
C ARG A 82 4.51 -3.34 12.32
N PHE A 83 4.48 -3.61 11.02
CA PHE A 83 5.16 -2.79 10.01
C PHE A 83 4.63 -1.36 10.00
N ALA A 84 3.31 -1.16 9.95
CA ALA A 84 2.66 0.15 10.03
C ALA A 84 3.03 0.92 11.31
N ASN A 85 3.03 0.24 12.47
CA ASN A 85 3.45 0.85 13.74
C ASN A 85 4.93 1.28 13.72
N ARG A 86 5.81 0.50 13.09
CA ARG A 86 7.22 0.86 12.91
C ARG A 86 7.41 2.05 11.96
N LEU A 87 6.64 2.12 10.88
CA LEU A 87 6.61 3.30 10.00
C LEU A 87 6.23 4.56 10.80
N LYS A 88 5.12 4.49 11.53
CA LYS A 88 4.62 5.58 12.37
C LYS A 88 5.66 6.03 13.39
N GLY A 89 6.24 5.10 14.14
CA GLY A 89 7.23 5.40 15.17
C GLY A 89 8.55 5.95 14.63
N ARG A 90 8.99 5.51 13.43
CA ARG A 90 10.27 5.90 12.85
C ARG A 90 10.22 7.24 12.11
N TYR A 91 9.11 7.54 11.45
CA TYR A 91 9.00 8.69 10.56
C TYR A 91 8.05 9.78 11.07
N GLY A 92 7.25 9.51 12.10
CA GLY A 92 6.31 10.50 12.66
C GLY A 92 5.16 10.88 11.72
N LEU A 93 5.00 10.17 10.60
CA LEU A 93 3.93 10.41 9.63
C LEU A 93 2.64 9.68 10.04
N PRO A 94 1.46 10.23 9.69
CA PRO A 94 0.21 9.47 9.71
C PRO A 94 0.36 8.18 8.89
N VAL A 95 -0.12 7.07 9.46
CA VAL A 95 -0.14 5.77 8.78
C VAL A 95 -1.55 5.23 8.81
N TRP A 96 -2.08 4.90 7.65
CA TRP A 96 -3.43 4.38 7.44
C TRP A 96 -3.36 2.91 7.02
N LEU A 97 -4.28 2.08 7.51
CA LEU A 97 -4.39 0.67 7.12
C LEU A 97 -5.59 0.48 6.18
N VAL A 98 -5.40 -0.24 5.07
CA VAL A 98 -6.47 -0.50 4.08
C VAL A 98 -6.73 -2.00 3.98
N ASP A 99 -7.99 -2.42 4.10
CA ASP A 99 -8.39 -3.83 3.95
C ASP A 99 -8.22 -4.30 2.50
N GLU A 100 -7.29 -5.24 2.26
CA GLU A 100 -6.97 -5.77 0.92
C GLU A 100 -8.12 -6.55 0.26
N ARG A 101 -9.14 -6.95 1.02
CA ARG A 101 -10.36 -7.55 0.42
C ARG A 101 -11.09 -6.55 -0.47
N LEU A 102 -10.95 -5.26 -0.20
CA LEU A 102 -11.54 -4.19 -1.00
C LEU A 102 -10.71 -3.86 -2.24
N THR A 103 -9.41 -4.20 -2.24
CA THR A 103 -8.48 -3.84 -3.32
C THR A 103 -8.44 -4.87 -4.44
N SER A 104 -8.88 -6.10 -4.20
CA SER A 104 -8.84 -7.18 -5.21
C SER A 104 -9.64 -6.82 -6.46
N VAL A 105 -10.87 -6.30 -6.29
CA VAL A 105 -11.72 -5.87 -7.40
C VAL A 105 -11.08 -4.71 -8.17
N VAL A 106 -10.51 -3.74 -7.44
CA VAL A 106 -9.81 -2.59 -8.03
C VAL A 106 -8.61 -3.06 -8.87
N ALA A 107 -7.78 -3.95 -8.32
CA ALA A 107 -6.61 -4.49 -9.01
C ALA A 107 -6.99 -5.26 -10.28
N GLU A 108 -8.08 -6.04 -10.25
CA GLU A 108 -8.60 -6.72 -11.43
C GLU A 108 -9.05 -5.72 -12.51
N SER A 109 -9.82 -4.69 -12.13
CA SER A 109 -10.25 -3.63 -13.06
C SER A 109 -9.06 -2.91 -13.71
N MET A 110 -8.03 -2.57 -12.94
CA MET A 110 -6.82 -1.92 -13.46
C MET A 110 -6.10 -2.77 -14.52
N LEU A 111 -6.03 -4.09 -14.31
CA LEU A 111 -5.41 -4.99 -15.28
C LEU A 111 -6.25 -5.17 -16.55
N GLU A 112 -7.57 -5.19 -16.43
CA GLU A 112 -8.47 -5.23 -17.57
C GLU A 112 -8.34 -3.97 -18.43
N GLU A 113 -8.28 -2.79 -17.82
CA GLU A 113 -8.03 -1.52 -18.48
C GLU A 113 -6.67 -1.49 -19.18
N ALA A 114 -5.65 -2.09 -18.56
CA ALA A 114 -4.32 -2.25 -19.14
C ALA A 114 -4.26 -3.34 -20.24
N GLY A 115 -5.36 -4.04 -20.52
CA GLY A 115 -5.44 -5.10 -21.53
C GLY A 115 -4.71 -6.39 -21.13
N VAL A 116 -4.38 -6.58 -19.85
CA VAL A 116 -3.70 -7.76 -19.33
C VAL A 116 -4.72 -8.84 -18.99
N ARG A 117 -4.64 -10.01 -19.66
CA ARG A 117 -5.57 -11.13 -19.45
C ARG A 117 -4.87 -12.48 -19.27
N GLY A 118 -5.55 -13.41 -18.61
CA GLY A 118 -5.17 -14.82 -18.53
C GLY A 118 -3.91 -15.07 -17.71
N ARG A 119 -2.98 -15.93 -18.19
CA ARG A 119 -1.79 -16.34 -17.42
C ARG A 119 -0.86 -15.19 -17.00
N LYS A 120 -0.92 -14.04 -17.67
CA LYS A 120 -0.13 -12.84 -17.32
C LYS A 120 -0.73 -12.02 -16.17
N GLN A 121 -1.97 -12.31 -15.77
CA GLN A 121 -2.71 -11.52 -14.79
C GLN A 121 -2.12 -11.66 -13.38
N LYS A 122 -1.77 -12.88 -12.93
CA LYS A 122 -1.21 -13.08 -11.58
C LYS A 122 0.08 -12.29 -11.32
N PRO A 123 1.12 -12.37 -12.17
CA PRO A 123 2.32 -11.55 -11.98
C PRO A 123 2.05 -10.04 -12.09
N ALA A 124 1.05 -9.64 -12.88
CA ALA A 124 0.68 -8.24 -13.00
C ALA A 124 -0.12 -7.75 -11.78
N LEU A 125 -0.92 -8.60 -11.14
CA LEU A 125 -1.63 -8.30 -9.87
C LEU A 125 -0.62 -7.95 -8.77
N ASP A 126 0.43 -8.76 -8.62
CA ASP A 126 1.54 -8.47 -7.69
C ASP A 126 2.18 -7.09 -7.93
N GLN A 127 2.19 -6.62 -9.19
CA GLN A 127 2.81 -5.34 -9.56
C GLN A 127 1.91 -4.14 -9.31
N VAL A 128 0.59 -4.32 -9.26
CA VAL A 128 -0.39 -3.24 -9.07
C VAL A 128 -1.00 -3.22 -7.67
N ALA A 129 -0.69 -4.18 -6.80
CA ALA A 129 -1.28 -4.30 -5.47
C ALA A 129 -1.15 -3.02 -4.63
N ALA A 130 0.06 -2.46 -4.52
CA ALA A 130 0.29 -1.19 -3.80
C ALA A 130 -0.46 -0.01 -4.41
N GLN A 131 -0.63 0.00 -5.73
CA GLN A 131 -1.39 1.02 -6.45
C GLN A 131 -2.88 0.91 -6.13
N ALA A 132 -3.43 -0.31 -6.14
CA ALA A 132 -4.81 -0.59 -5.79
C ALA A 132 -5.10 -0.23 -4.32
N ILE A 133 -4.19 -0.55 -3.39
CA ILE A 133 -4.27 -0.11 -1.98
C ILE A 133 -4.42 1.42 -1.89
N LEU A 134 -3.58 2.16 -2.61
CA LEU A 134 -3.61 3.62 -2.57
C LEU A 134 -4.90 4.19 -3.18
N LEU A 135 -5.34 3.62 -4.30
CA LEU A 135 -6.58 4.04 -4.97
C LEU A 135 -7.80 3.80 -4.07
N THR A 136 -7.90 2.61 -3.47
CA THR A 136 -8.96 2.30 -2.51
C THR A 136 -8.97 3.28 -1.34
N TRP A 137 -7.80 3.71 -0.85
CA TRP A 137 -7.73 4.72 0.20
C TRP A 137 -8.21 6.10 -0.26
N PHE A 138 -7.87 6.53 -1.48
CA PHE A 138 -8.37 7.78 -2.07
C PHE A 138 -9.90 7.79 -2.18
N GLU A 139 -10.50 6.67 -2.58
CA GLU A 139 -11.95 6.54 -2.75
C GLU A 139 -12.69 6.38 -1.42
N HIS A 140 -12.06 5.75 -0.41
CA HIS A 140 -12.71 5.34 0.83
C HIS A 140 -11.91 5.70 2.09
N PRO A 141 -11.61 6.98 2.34
CA PRO A 141 -10.76 7.39 3.45
C PRO A 141 -11.31 7.08 4.85
N GLY A 142 -12.62 6.93 4.98
CA GLY A 142 -13.29 6.59 6.24
C GLY A 142 -13.16 5.12 6.65
N HIS A 143 -12.62 4.26 5.78
CA HIS A 143 -12.41 2.83 6.04
C HIS A 143 -10.96 2.48 6.39
N ALA A 144 -10.12 3.48 6.62
CA ALA A 144 -8.81 3.24 7.18
C ALA A 144 -8.95 2.77 8.64
N VAL A 145 -8.48 1.54 8.92
CA VAL A 145 -8.59 0.87 10.23
C VAL A 145 -7.48 1.20 11.20
#